data_AF-A0A822E3J7-F1
#
_entry.id   AF-A0A822E3J7-F1
#
_cell.length_a   1.000
_cell.length_b   1.000
_cell.length_c   1.000
_cell.angle_alpha   90.00
_cell.angle_beta   90.00
_cell.angle_gamma   90.00
#
_symmetry.space_group_name_H-M   'P 1'
#
loop_
_entity.id
_entity.type
_entity.pdbx_description
1 polymer ?
#
loop_
_entity_poly.entity_id
_entity_poly.type
_entity_poly.pdbx_seq_one_letter_code
_entity_poly.pdbx_strand_id
1 'polypeptide(L)'
;WIDCKNIYPLEDFIRQLIQIKKNSIIQSNDANLTITHHSPCIVAVWQTESDRQGLIGVFNVLQSNIDNNYIQFDNLPDGKYQNLLSNKEISPCESSIVTVSDNGKIPVPSVAVVLHYSGFLLQPKMFYSELFDFDYKGM
;
A
#
# COMPACT_ATOMS: atom_id res chain seq x y z
N TRP A 1 9.15 -15.42 -34.20
CA TRP A 1 9.19 -16.02 -32.87
C TRP A 1 9.20 -14.87 -31.87
N ILE A 2 8.09 -14.67 -31.18
CA ILE A 2 8.00 -13.65 -30.13
C ILE A 2 8.96 -14.13 -29.03
N ASP A 3 9.97 -13.32 -28.72
CA ASP A 3 10.96 -13.63 -27.69
C ASP A 3 10.25 -13.60 -26.33
N CYS A 4 9.99 -14.78 -25.77
CA CYS A 4 9.31 -14.99 -24.49
C CYS A 4 10.13 -14.51 -23.27
N LYS A 5 11.19 -13.71 -23.46
CA LYS A 5 12.03 -13.17 -22.38
C LYS A 5 11.43 -11.98 -21.63
N ASN A 6 10.32 -11.42 -22.11
CA ASN A 6 9.57 -10.34 -21.45
C ASN A 6 8.23 -10.84 -20.86
N ILE A 7 8.23 -12.01 -20.21
CA ILE A 7 7.07 -12.47 -19.44
C ILE A 7 7.06 -11.73 -18.10
N TYR A 8 6.51 -10.51 -18.17
CA TYR A 8 5.80 -9.70 -17.19
C TYR A 8 6.28 -9.61 -15.71
N PRO A 9 6.77 -8.42 -15.27
CA PRO A 9 6.83 -8.05 -13.85
C PRO A 9 5.44 -7.98 -13.15
N LEU A 10 4.35 -8.11 -13.90
CA LEU A 10 2.97 -8.07 -13.39
C LEU A 10 2.53 -9.39 -12.72
N GLU A 11 2.89 -10.55 -13.26
CA GLU A 11 2.50 -11.84 -12.67
C GLU A 11 3.02 -11.95 -11.24
N ASP A 12 4.26 -11.55 -11.09
CA ASP A 12 5.02 -11.53 -9.86
C ASP A 12 4.48 -10.51 -8.85
N PHE A 13 4.13 -9.31 -9.30
CA PHE A 13 3.43 -8.32 -8.48
C PHE A 13 2.07 -8.87 -8.00
N ILE A 14 1.30 -9.53 -8.89
CA ILE A 14 0.04 -10.18 -8.53
C ILE A 14 0.27 -11.29 -7.50
N ARG A 15 1.31 -12.11 -7.65
CA ARG A 15 1.66 -13.15 -6.66
C ARG A 15 1.93 -12.55 -5.28
N GLN A 16 2.66 -11.44 -5.20
CA GLN A 16 2.91 -10.75 -3.93
C GLN A 16 1.61 -10.21 -3.32
N LEU A 17 0.74 -9.57 -4.12
CA LEU A 17 -0.57 -9.12 -3.65
C LEU A 17 -1.43 -10.27 -3.13
N ILE A 18 -1.40 -11.44 -3.79
CA ILE A 18 -2.09 -12.65 -3.31
C ILE A 18 -1.52 -13.11 -1.96
N GLN A 19 -0.20 -13.05 -1.76
CA GLN A 19 0.40 -13.41 -0.47
C GLN A 19 0.03 -12.39 0.62
N ILE A 20 0.07 -11.09 0.30
CA ILE A 20 -0.35 -10.02 1.22
C ILE A 20 -1.82 -10.19 1.59
N LYS A 21 -2.70 -10.55 0.65
CA LYS A 21 -4.11 -10.82 0.91
C LYS A 21 -4.31 -11.90 1.98
N LYS A 22 -3.39 -12.86 2.13
CA LYS A 22 -3.43 -13.91 3.16
C LYS A 22 -2.91 -13.46 4.53
N ASN A 23 -2.45 -12.21 4.67
CA ASN A 23 -2.01 -11.67 5.95
C ASN A 23 -3.15 -11.71 6.98
N SER A 24 -2.83 -12.13 8.22
CA SER A 24 -3.82 -12.30 9.28
C SER A 24 -4.58 -11.01 9.63
N ILE A 25 -3.96 -9.84 9.45
CA ILE A 25 -4.61 -8.54 9.63
C ILE A 25 -5.72 -8.37 8.60
N ILE A 26 -5.48 -8.69 7.32
CA ILE A 26 -6.49 -8.57 6.26
C ILE A 26 -7.59 -9.62 6.44
N GLN A 27 -7.24 -10.80 6.92
CA GLN A 27 -8.18 -11.90 7.14
C GLN A 27 -8.97 -11.79 8.46
N SER A 28 -8.64 -10.80 9.31
CA SER A 28 -9.31 -10.65 10.59
C SER A 28 -10.75 -10.14 10.40
N ASN A 29 -11.67 -10.68 11.20
CA ASN A 29 -13.09 -10.30 11.14
C ASN A 29 -13.36 -8.85 11.58
N ASP A 30 -12.42 -8.24 12.30
CA ASP A 30 -12.48 -6.86 12.81
C ASP A 30 -11.60 -5.89 12.00
N ALA A 31 -11.08 -6.33 10.86
CA ALA A 31 -10.23 -5.49 10.02
C ALA A 31 -11.07 -4.44 9.27
N ASN A 32 -10.82 -3.17 9.58
CA ASN A 32 -11.42 -2.05 8.86
C ASN A 32 -10.48 -1.61 7.73
N LEU A 33 -10.99 -1.62 6.49
CA LEU A 33 -10.30 -1.06 5.31
C LEU A 33 -10.77 0.36 5.05
N THR A 34 -9.83 1.30 4.99
CA THR A 34 -10.07 2.67 4.53
C THR A 34 -9.19 2.97 3.33
N ILE A 35 -9.79 3.50 2.27
CA ILE A 35 -9.08 3.94 1.07
C ILE A 35 -9.23 5.44 0.94
N THR A 36 -8.10 6.13 0.73
CA THR A 36 -8.04 7.58 0.53
C THR A 36 -7.20 7.92 -0.69
N HIS A 37 -7.48 9.08 -1.29
CA HIS A 37 -6.73 9.59 -2.42
C HIS A 37 -5.84 10.75 -1.99
N HIS A 38 -4.53 10.59 -2.16
CA HIS A 38 -3.50 11.56 -1.85
C HIS A 38 -2.62 11.74 -3.09
N SER A 39 -3.07 12.53 -4.07
CA SER A 39 -2.38 12.71 -5.36
C SER A 39 -0.85 12.87 -5.19
N PRO A 40 -0.01 12.04 -5.83
CA PRO A 40 -0.32 11.11 -6.92
C PRO A 40 -0.69 9.67 -6.48
N CYS A 41 -0.95 9.46 -5.19
CA CYS A 41 -1.12 8.14 -4.60
C CYS A 41 -2.57 7.82 -4.23
N ILE A 42 -2.90 6.53 -4.33
CA ILE A 42 -3.98 5.91 -3.57
C ILE A 42 -3.37 5.31 -2.30
N VAL A 43 -4.01 5.54 -1.18
CA VAL A 43 -3.59 5.02 0.14
C VAL A 43 -4.67 4.08 0.64
N ALA A 44 -4.27 2.88 1.05
CA ALA A 44 -5.15 1.89 1.68
C ALA A 44 -4.64 1.59 3.09
N VAL A 45 -5.50 1.65 4.08
CA VAL A 45 -5.18 1.31 5.47
C VAL A 45 -6.09 0.18 5.91
N TRP A 46 -5.49 -0.95 6.28
CA TRP A 46 -6.15 -2.01 7.03
C TRP A 46 -5.76 -1.88 8.49
N GLN A 47 -6.73 -1.91 9.40
CA GLN A 47 -6.48 -1.80 10.83
C GLN A 47 -7.41 -2.74 11.59
N THR A 48 -6.84 -3.52 12.50
CA THR A 48 -7.63 -4.34 13.44
C THR A 48 -7.83 -3.58 14.74
N GLU A 49 -9.04 -3.63 15.30
CA GLU A 49 -9.35 -2.98 16.58
C GLU A 49 -8.82 -3.77 17.78
N SER A 50 -8.80 -5.09 17.66
CA SER A 50 -8.39 -6.00 18.74
C SER A 50 -6.88 -5.96 19.02
N ASP A 51 -6.07 -6.10 17.97
CA ASP A 51 -4.62 -6.31 18.12
C ASP A 51 -3.77 -5.03 18.00
N ARG A 52 -4.41 -3.87 17.75
CA ARG A 52 -3.74 -2.58 17.58
C ARG A 52 -2.59 -2.67 16.57
N GLN A 53 -2.87 -3.21 15.41
CA GLN A 53 -1.91 -3.33 14.32
C GLN A 53 -2.63 -3.18 12.99
N GLY A 54 -1.86 -2.91 11.96
CA GLY A 54 -2.44 -2.73 10.64
C GLY A 54 -1.43 -2.83 9.51
N LEU A 55 -1.95 -2.62 8.32
CA LEU A 55 -1.17 -2.48 7.10
C LEU A 55 -1.46 -1.11 6.47
N ILE A 56 -0.42 -0.42 6.01
CA ILE A 56 -0.51 0.75 5.14
C ILE A 56 -0.05 0.31 3.75
N GLY A 57 -0.91 0.45 2.74
CA GLY A 57 -0.55 0.40 1.33
C GLY A 57 -0.51 1.81 0.75
N VAL A 58 0.59 2.17 0.09
CA VAL A 58 0.71 3.42 -0.68
C VAL A 58 1.01 3.05 -2.13
N PHE A 59 0.15 3.46 -3.06
CA PHE A 59 0.23 3.09 -4.48
C PHE A 59 0.33 4.37 -5.32
N ASN A 60 1.45 4.60 -5.98
CA ASN A 60 1.64 5.73 -6.89
C ASN A 60 0.97 5.45 -8.24
N VAL A 61 -0.15 6.13 -8.52
CA VAL A 61 -0.94 5.89 -9.74
C VAL A 61 -0.46 6.67 -10.95
N LEU A 62 0.34 7.72 -10.75
CA LEU A 62 0.87 8.52 -11.86
C LEU A 62 2.24 8.03 -12.35
N GLN A 63 2.91 7.14 -11.62
CA GLN A 63 4.25 6.59 -11.93
C GLN A 63 5.31 7.66 -12.26
N SER A 64 5.06 8.92 -11.90
CA SER A 64 6.05 9.98 -12.00
C SER A 64 6.86 10.01 -10.70
N ASN A 65 8.20 9.98 -10.81
CA ASN A 65 9.06 10.36 -9.69
C ASN A 65 8.77 11.83 -9.38
N ILE A 66 8.04 12.07 -8.29
CA ILE A 66 7.87 13.42 -7.76
C ILE A 66 8.81 13.52 -6.58
N ASP A 67 10.01 14.05 -6.84
CA ASP A 67 10.99 14.29 -5.80
C ASP A 67 10.38 15.16 -4.69
N ASN A 68 10.67 14.80 -3.44
CA ASN A 68 10.22 15.49 -2.21
C ASN A 68 8.73 15.42 -1.87
N ASN A 69 7.95 14.53 -2.50
CA ASN A 69 6.58 14.27 -2.06
C ASN A 69 6.50 13.19 -0.98
N TYR A 70 5.59 13.41 -0.03
CA TYR A 70 5.34 12.52 1.09
C TYR A 70 3.84 12.38 1.36
N ILE A 71 3.46 11.22 1.90
CA ILE A 71 2.15 10.96 2.49
C ILE A 71 2.29 11.12 3.99
N GLN A 72 1.48 12.00 4.59
CA GLN A 72 1.45 12.21 6.03
C GLN A 72 0.42 11.28 6.68
N PHE A 73 0.83 10.57 7.73
CA PHE A 73 -0.06 9.82 8.61
C PHE A 73 0.01 10.38 10.03
N ASP A 74 -1.14 10.54 10.66
CA ASP A 74 -1.21 10.90 12.07
C ASP A 74 -1.01 9.66 12.94
N ASN A 75 -0.13 9.76 13.94
CA ASN A 75 0.24 8.68 14.87
C ASN A 75 0.95 7.48 14.23
N LEU A 76 1.57 7.63 13.06
CA LEU A 76 2.53 6.64 12.57
C LEU A 76 3.92 6.92 13.16
N PRO A 77 4.51 6.03 13.97
CA PRO A 77 5.81 6.26 14.57
C PRO A 77 6.93 6.33 13.53
N ASP A 78 7.87 7.25 13.74
CA ASP A 78 9.08 7.31 12.94
C ASP A 78 9.91 6.02 13.10
N GLY A 79 10.52 5.56 12.01
CA GLY A 79 11.26 4.31 12.03
C GLY A 79 11.50 3.71 10.65
N LYS A 80 12.02 2.49 10.65
CA LYS A 80 12.28 1.70 9.45
C LYS A 80 11.26 0.57 9.37
N TYR A 81 10.52 0.56 8.27
CA TYR A 81 9.43 -0.37 8.02
C TYR A 81 9.80 -1.29 6.88
N GLN A 82 9.53 -2.59 7.05
CA GLN A 82 9.71 -3.56 5.99
C GLN A 82 8.62 -3.38 4.94
N ASN A 83 9.02 -3.23 3.68
CA ASN A 83 8.09 -3.31 2.56
C ASN A 83 7.73 -4.77 2.32
N LEU A 84 6.44 -5.12 2.41
CA LEU A 84 5.95 -6.46 2.14
C LEU A 84 5.91 -6.77 0.63
N LEU A 85 6.02 -5.76 -0.23
CA LEU A 85 6.17 -5.90 -1.68
C LEU A 85 7.64 -6.03 -2.13
N SER A 86 8.60 -5.94 -1.20
CA SER A 86 10.02 -6.01 -1.56
C SER A 86 10.54 -7.44 -1.50
N ASN A 87 10.06 -8.32 -2.36
CA ASN A 87 10.83 -9.53 -2.61
C ASN A 87 12.00 -9.19 -3.55
N LYS A 88 13.23 -9.30 -3.05
CA LYS A 88 14.47 -8.89 -3.76
C LYS A 88 14.69 -9.62 -5.09
N GLU A 89 14.06 -10.78 -5.29
CA GLU A 89 14.14 -11.53 -6.54
C GLU A 89 13.22 -10.97 -7.64
N ILE A 90 12.27 -10.10 -7.28
CA ILE A 90 11.07 -9.85 -8.08
C ILE A 90 10.86 -8.36 -8.45
N SER A 91 11.31 -7.43 -7.61
CA SER A 91 11.23 -5.99 -7.89
C SER A 91 12.48 -5.27 -7.39
N PRO A 92 13.57 -5.26 -8.17
CA PRO A 92 14.85 -4.70 -7.76
C PRO A 92 14.83 -3.17 -7.59
N CYS A 93 13.76 -2.51 -8.03
CA CYS A 93 13.64 -1.06 -8.06
C CYS A 93 12.99 -0.45 -6.81
N GLU A 94 12.41 -1.28 -5.93
CA GLU A 94 11.78 -0.81 -4.71
C GLU A 94 12.62 -1.17 -3.48
N SER A 95 12.90 -0.17 -2.65
CA SER A 95 13.64 -0.39 -1.41
C SER A 95 12.90 -1.37 -0.50
N SER A 96 13.63 -2.35 0.03
CA SER A 96 13.05 -3.29 1.00
C SER A 96 12.67 -2.67 2.33
N ILE A 97 13.23 -1.50 2.60
CA ILE A 97 12.97 -0.74 3.81
C ILE A 97 12.48 0.64 3.42
N VAL A 98 11.34 1.03 3.97
CA VAL A 98 10.80 2.39 3.88
C VAL A 98 11.08 3.09 5.19
N THR A 99 11.63 4.30 5.13
CA THR A 99 11.85 5.12 6.31
C THR A 99 10.65 6.04 6.49
N VAL A 100 10.01 5.94 7.65
CA VAL A 100 9.02 6.92 8.13
C VAL A 100 9.77 7.94 8.97
N SER A 101 9.56 9.22 8.67
CA SER A 101 10.25 10.33 9.35
C SER A 101 9.31 11.51 9.57
N ASP A 102 9.77 12.51 10.32
CA ASP A 102 9.05 13.76 10.57
C ASP A 102 7.62 13.53 11.09
N ASN A 103 7.49 12.62 12.06
CA ASN A 103 6.22 12.28 12.70
C ASN A 103 5.19 11.69 11.72
N GLY A 104 5.57 10.63 10.99
CA GLY A 104 4.63 9.83 10.20
C GLY A 104 4.62 10.11 8.68
N LYS A 105 5.63 10.78 8.13
CA LYS A 105 5.77 10.95 6.68
C LYS A 105 6.36 9.71 6.03
N ILE A 106 5.66 9.21 5.02
CA ILE A 106 6.14 8.17 4.11
C ILE A 106 6.52 8.83 2.77
N PRO A 107 7.73 8.64 2.23
CA PRO A 107 8.06 9.12 0.89
C PRO A 107 7.17 8.43 -0.14
N VAL A 108 6.71 9.18 -1.14
CA VAL A 108 5.92 8.60 -2.25
C VAL A 108 6.76 7.53 -2.97
N PRO A 109 6.27 6.28 -3.06
CA PRO A 109 7.00 5.23 -3.75
C PRO A 109 7.00 5.43 -5.27
N SER A 110 7.95 4.81 -5.96
CA SER A 110 7.96 4.80 -7.42
C SER A 110 6.78 4.01 -7.99
N VAL A 111 6.41 2.89 -7.34
CA VAL A 111 5.26 2.06 -7.72
C VAL A 111 4.31 1.87 -6.56
N ALA A 112 4.66 1.07 -5.56
CA ALA A 112 3.80 0.77 -4.43
C ALA A 112 4.55 0.13 -3.26
N VAL A 113 4.26 0.58 -2.04
CA VAL A 113 4.77 -0.04 -0.81
C VAL A 113 3.62 -0.55 0.06
N VAL A 114 3.84 -1.65 0.77
CA VAL A 114 2.93 -2.13 1.81
C VAL A 114 3.72 -2.33 3.09
N LEU A 115 3.34 -1.64 4.16
CA LEU A 115 4.04 -1.61 5.44
C LEU A 115 3.15 -2.19 6.54
N HIS A 116 3.72 -3.03 7.40
CA HIS A 116 3.08 -3.44 8.65
C HIS A 116 3.41 -2.43 9.75
N TYR A 117 2.41 -2.02 10.54
CA TYR A 117 2.60 -1.12 11.67
C TYR A 117 1.89 -1.64 12.92
N SER A 118 2.35 -1.18 14.08
CA SER A 118 1.69 -1.35 15.36
C SER A 118 1.13 -0.02 15.87
N GLY A 119 0.06 -0.08 16.65
CA GLY A 119 -0.71 1.06 17.14
C GLY A 119 -2.01 1.29 16.38
N PHE A 120 -2.53 2.50 16.53
CA PHE A 120 -3.73 2.99 15.86
C PHE A 120 -3.39 4.27 15.10
N LEU A 121 -3.73 4.30 13.82
CA LEU A 121 -3.65 5.51 13.02
C LEU A 121 -4.96 6.27 13.16
N LEU A 122 -4.85 7.59 13.30
CA LEU A 122 -6.00 8.46 13.10
C LEU A 122 -6.23 8.55 11.59
N GLN A 123 -7.28 7.88 11.12
CA GLN A 123 -7.55 7.82 9.69
C GLN A 123 -7.97 9.21 9.18
N PRO A 124 -7.38 9.71 8.08
CA PRO A 124 -7.97 10.82 7.35
C PRO A 124 -9.37 10.43 6.88
N LYS A 125 -10.30 11.39 6.90
CA LYS A 125 -11.73 11.17 6.56
C LYS A 125 -11.88 10.34 5.29
N MET A 126 -12.76 9.33 5.34
CA MET A 126 -13.05 8.43 4.23
C MET A 126 -13.21 9.20 2.92
N PHE A 127 -12.55 8.71 1.87
CA PHE A 127 -12.96 9.03 0.52
C PHE A 127 -14.33 8.36 0.35
N TYR A 128 -15.38 9.15 0.17
CA TYR A 128 -16.72 8.61 -0.07
C TYR A 128 -16.63 7.63 -1.25
N SER A 129 -17.03 6.39 -0.99
CA SER A 129 -17.12 5.28 -1.96
C SER A 129 -18.08 5.56 -3.13
N GLU A 130 -18.76 6.72 -3.13
CA GLU A 130 -19.68 7.17 -4.16
C GLU A 130 -19.02 7.43 -5.54
N LEU A 131 -17.68 7.37 -5.65
CA LEU A 131 -16.96 7.45 -6.92
C LEU A 131 -16.64 6.08 -7.57
N PHE A 132 -16.88 4.97 -6.86
CA PHE A 132 -16.75 3.62 -7.40
C PHE A 132 -18.14 2.97 -7.51
N ASP A 133 -19.00 3.52 -8.37
CA ASP A 133 -20.10 2.76 -8.94
C ASP A 133 -19.49 1.70 -9.87
N PHE A 134 -19.17 0.53 -9.34
CA PHE A 134 -19.08 -0.68 -10.15
C PHE A 134 -20.50 -1.13 -10.48
N ASP A 135 -21.22 -0.31 -11.25
CA ASP A 135 -22.45 -0.70 -11.91
C ASP A 135 -22.05 -1.57 -13.12
N TYR A 136 -21.45 -2.74 -12.84
CA TYR A 136 -21.26 -3.80 -13.83
C TYR A 136 -22.63 -4.44 -14.06
N LYS A 137 -23.49 -3.73 -14.80
CA LYS A 137 -24.63 -4.34 -15.46
C LYS A 137 -24.10 -5.07 -16.66
N GLY A 138 -23.87 -6.37 -16.49
CA GLY A 138 -23.77 -7.28 -17.61
C GLY A 138 -25.00 -7.10 -18.51
N MET A 139 -24.75 -6.67 -19.73
CA MET A 139 -25.58 -6.87 -20.90
C MET A 139 -24.70 -7.35 -22.03
#